data_AF-A0A5C3LLP2-F1
#
_entry.id   AF-A0A5C3LLP2-F1
#
_cell.length_a   1.000
_cell.length_b   1.000
_cell.length_c   1.000
_cell.angle_alpha   90.00
_cell.angle_beta   90.00
_cell.angle_gamma   90.00
#
_symmetry.space_group_name_H-M   'P 1'
#
loop_
_entity.id
_entity.type
_entity.pdbx_description
1 polymer ?
#
loop_
_entity_poly.entity_id
_entity_poly.type
_entity_poly.pdbx_seq_one_letter_code
_entity_poly.pdbx_strand_id
1 'polypeptide(L)'
;MDTVAKYKTKVMENSAYFKHEVIPHICPYFAELVPLLKQWRQLLYIAYAFRAYEYQYIYDIVLELLDKTISSIDDVDDALSIKEVDRRKTGYKSSLDTFQCSNNPTFRVVDQFLPP
;
A
#
# COMPACT_ATOMS: atom_id res chain seq x y z
N MET A 1 14.15 17.08 14.95
CA MET A 1 13.15 16.69 13.93
C MET A 1 13.90 15.94 12.85
N ASP A 2 13.85 14.61 12.88
CA ASP A 2 14.56 13.81 11.88
C ASP A 2 13.80 13.90 10.55
N THR A 3 14.48 14.41 9.52
CA THR A 3 13.91 14.67 8.20
C THR A 3 13.66 13.36 7.44
N VAL A 4 12.63 13.36 6.58
CA VAL A 4 12.30 12.25 5.66
C VAL A 4 13.52 11.77 4.87
N ALA A 5 14.45 12.67 4.53
CA ALA A 5 15.72 12.35 3.89
C ALA A 5 16.60 11.39 4.70
N LYS A 6 16.71 11.58 6.02
CA LYS A 6 17.52 10.73 6.92
C LYS A 6 16.95 9.32 7.03
N TYR A 7 15.63 9.20 7.09
CA TYR A 7 14.95 7.89 7.08
C TYR A 7 15.09 7.19 5.72
N LYS A 8 14.96 7.94 4.62
CA LYS A 8 15.16 7.40 3.27
C LYS A 8 16.55 6.79 3.11
N THR A 9 17.59 7.51 3.50
CA THR A 9 18.98 7.01 3.47
C THR A 9 19.15 5.76 4.33
N LYS A 10 18.69 5.79 5.59
CA LYS A 10 18.77 4.64 6.51
C LYS A 10 18.08 3.39 5.99
N VAL A 11 16.90 3.52 5.37
CA VAL A 11 16.11 2.40 4.83
C VAL A 11 16.73 1.83 3.56
N MET A 12 17.29 2.69 2.69
CA MET A 12 17.91 2.23 1.45
C MET A 12 19.27 1.58 1.70
N GLU A 13 20.08 2.11 2.63
CA GLU A 13 21.41 1.58 2.94
C GLU A 13 21.37 0.31 3.80
N ASN A 14 20.31 0.09 4.58
CA ASN A 14 20.19 -1.08 5.45
C ASN A 14 19.29 -2.17 4.84
N SER A 15 19.90 -3.15 4.17
CA SER A 15 19.17 -4.29 3.59
C SER A 15 18.47 -5.19 4.60
N ALA A 16 19.00 -5.28 5.81
CA ALA A 16 18.41 -6.06 6.88
C ALA A 16 17.09 -5.43 7.36
N TYR A 17 16.97 -4.09 7.33
CA TYR A 17 15.77 -3.38 7.76
C TYR A 17 14.51 -3.89 7.06
N PHE A 18 14.53 -4.03 5.74
CA PHE A 18 13.36 -4.51 5.01
C PHE A 18 12.95 -5.94 5.37
N LYS A 19 13.94 -6.83 5.54
CA LYS A 19 13.68 -8.22 5.89
C LYS A 19 13.07 -8.37 7.29
N HIS A 20 13.47 -7.52 8.24
CA HIS A 20 13.06 -7.63 9.64
C HIS A 20 11.89 -6.73 10.02
N GLU A 21 11.68 -5.62 9.32
CA GLU A 21 10.71 -4.57 9.71
C GLU A 21 9.57 -4.42 8.72
N VAL A 22 9.68 -4.98 7.51
CA VAL A 22 8.62 -4.90 6.48
C VAL A 22 8.02 -6.28 6.23
N ILE A 23 8.85 -7.26 5.88
CA ILE A 23 8.35 -8.61 5.52
C ILE A 23 7.50 -9.27 6.62
N PRO A 24 7.85 -9.22 7.92
CA PRO A 24 7.07 -9.89 8.97
C PRO A 24 5.68 -9.28 9.20
N HIS A 25 5.46 -8.05 8.75
CA HIS A 25 4.19 -7.34 8.90
C HIS A 25 3.27 -7.46 7.68
N ILE A 26 3.71 -8.19 6.64
CA ILE A 26 2.86 -8.48 5.48
C ILE A 26 1.75 -9.43 5.92
N CYS A 27 0.50 -9.06 5.63
CA CYS A 27 -0.65 -9.92 5.88
C CYS A 27 -0.47 -11.25 5.12
N PRO A 28 -0.75 -12.42 5.73
CA PRO A 28 -0.60 -13.73 5.08
C PRO A 28 -1.31 -13.84 3.73
N TYR A 29 -2.44 -13.14 3.54
CA TYR A 29 -3.14 -13.06 2.25
C TYR A 29 -2.24 -12.53 1.11
N PHE A 30 -1.27 -11.65 1.42
CA PHE A 30 -0.34 -11.08 0.45
C PHE A 30 1.02 -11.80 0.44
N ALA A 31 1.12 -13.02 0.98
CA ALA A 31 2.39 -13.76 1.06
C ALA A 31 3.03 -13.98 -0.32
N GLU A 32 2.21 -14.19 -1.36
CA GLU A 32 2.67 -14.38 -2.73
C GLU A 32 3.30 -13.12 -3.35
N LEU A 33 3.05 -11.93 -2.78
CA LEU A 33 3.67 -10.68 -3.19
C LEU A 33 5.05 -10.46 -2.56
N VAL A 34 5.49 -11.31 -1.62
CA VAL A 34 6.80 -11.15 -0.97
C VAL A 34 7.97 -11.16 -1.97
N PRO A 35 8.02 -12.05 -3.00
CA PRO A 35 9.05 -12.00 -4.03
C PRO A 35 9.03 -10.69 -4.83
N LEU A 36 7.85 -10.20 -5.22
CA LEU A 36 7.64 -8.92 -5.88
C LEU A 36 8.23 -7.79 -5.04
N LEU A 37 7.86 -7.72 -3.76
CA LEU A 37 8.30 -6.66 -2.85
C LEU A 37 9.83 -6.65 -2.66
N LYS A 38 10.48 -7.81 -2.67
CA LYS A 38 11.95 -7.92 -2.63
C LYS A 38 12.59 -7.37 -3.91
N GLN A 39 12.06 -7.71 -5.08
CA GLN A 39 12.57 -7.23 -6.36
C GLN A 39 12.34 -5.73 -6.52
N TRP A 40 11.17 -5.24 -6.14
CA TRP A 40 10.87 -3.82 -6.17
C TRP A 40 11.79 -3.02 -5.24
N ARG A 41 12.09 -3.55 -4.04
CA ARG A 41 13.10 -2.93 -3.16
C ARG A 41 14.46 -2.82 -3.84
N GLN A 42 14.92 -3.87 -4.50
CA GLN A 42 16.21 -3.84 -5.20
C GLN A 42 16.21 -2.74 -6.27
N LEU A 43 15.13 -2.65 -7.06
CA LEU A 43 14.96 -1.60 -8.05
C LEU A 43 15.01 -0.19 -7.43
N LEU A 44 14.32 0.04 -6.31
CA LEU A 44 14.35 1.31 -5.58
C LEU A 44 15.76 1.64 -5.05
N TYR A 45 16.51 0.63 -4.62
CA TYR A 45 17.91 0.81 -4.19
C TYR A 45 18.80 1.23 -5.37
N ILE A 46 18.68 0.58 -6.53
CA ILE A 46 19.48 0.92 -7.72
C ILE A 46 19.11 2.33 -8.18
N ALA A 47 17.82 2.67 -8.26
CA ALA A 47 17.38 4.02 -8.58
C ALA A 47 17.89 5.08 -7.58
N TYR A 48 17.98 4.74 -6.29
CA TYR A 48 18.58 5.62 -5.28
C TYR A 48 20.10 5.78 -5.48
N ALA A 49 20.81 4.69 -5.76
CA ALA A 49 22.26 4.68 -5.93
C ALA A 49 22.72 5.41 -7.20
N PHE A 50 21.98 5.28 -8.30
CA PHE A 50 22.37 5.79 -9.62
C PHE A 50 21.64 7.09 -10.04
N ARG A 51 20.81 7.65 -9.13
CA ARG A 51 20.18 9.00 -9.07
C ARG A 51 19.53 9.64 -10.32
N ALA A 52 19.80 9.24 -11.56
CA ALA A 52 19.39 10.03 -12.73
C ALA A 52 18.99 9.23 -13.99
N TYR A 53 19.58 8.06 -14.26
CA TYR A 53 19.30 7.35 -15.53
C TYR A 53 18.10 6.39 -15.44
N GLU A 54 17.81 5.83 -14.26
CA GLU A 54 16.77 4.81 -14.10
C GLU A 54 15.41 5.34 -13.64
N TYR A 55 15.32 6.56 -13.13
CA TYR A 55 14.04 7.08 -12.64
C TYR A 55 12.98 7.23 -13.74
N GLN A 56 13.42 7.46 -14.99
CA GLN A 56 12.53 7.49 -16.15
C GLN A 56 12.00 6.11 -16.54
N TYR A 57 12.77 5.04 -16.28
CA TYR A 57 12.41 3.66 -16.66
C TYR A 57 11.91 2.82 -15.49
N ILE A 58 12.03 3.32 -14.25
CA ILE A 58 11.62 2.59 -13.06
C ILE A 58 10.14 2.22 -13.11
N TYR A 59 9.32 3.08 -13.72
CA TYR A 59 7.89 2.85 -13.86
C TYR A 59 7.62 1.64 -14.78
N ASP A 60 8.27 1.60 -15.94
CA ASP A 60 8.14 0.49 -16.90
C ASP A 60 8.63 -0.82 -16.29
N ILE A 61 9.75 -0.79 -15.58
CA ILE A 61 10.29 -1.98 -14.89
C ILE A 61 9.34 -2.44 -13.76
N VAL A 62 8.71 -1.51 -13.02
CA VAL A 62 7.71 -1.86 -12.01
C VAL A 62 6.47 -2.48 -12.66
N LEU A 63 6.00 -1.97 -13.80
CA LEU A 63 4.88 -2.57 -14.52
C LEU A 63 5.21 -3.98 -14.99
N GLU A 64 6.38 -4.20 -15.59
CA GLU A 64 6.82 -5.53 -16.01
C GLU A 64 6.91 -6.50 -14.82
N LEU A 65 7.39 -6.00 -13.67
CA LEU A 65 7.47 -6.75 -12.43
C LEU A 65 6.07 -7.17 -11.92
N LEU A 66 5.09 -6.28 -12.02
CA LEU A 66 3.71 -6.53 -11.63
C LEU A 66 3.05 -7.52 -12.58
N ASP A 67 3.18 -7.34 -13.89
CA ASP A 67 2.61 -8.24 -14.90
C ASP A 67 3.15 -9.67 -14.75
N LYS A 68 4.47 -9.79 -14.52
CA LYS A 68 5.11 -11.07 -14.24
C LYS A 68 4.57 -11.71 -12.96
N THR A 69 4.34 -10.91 -11.93
CA THR A 69 3.83 -11.39 -10.65
C THR A 69 2.39 -11.85 -10.78
N ILE A 70 1.53 -11.07 -11.43
CA ILE A 70 0.14 -11.44 -11.73
C ILE A 70 0.10 -12.74 -12.53
N SER A 71 0.94 -12.88 -13.55
CA SER A 71 1.03 -14.09 -14.37
C SER A 71 1.55 -15.31 -13.62
N SER A 72 2.16 -15.12 -12.44
CA SER A 72 2.72 -16.18 -11.60
C SER A 72 1.83 -16.57 -10.41
N ILE A 73 0.79 -15.77 -10.15
CA ILE A 73 -0.16 -16.02 -9.07
C ILE A 73 -1.33 -16.80 -9.67
N ASP A 74 -1.61 -17.96 -9.10
CA ASP A 74 -2.76 -18.76 -9.51
C ASP A 74 -4.05 -18.13 -8.95
N ASP A 75 -5.10 -18.10 -9.77
CA ASP A 75 -6.41 -17.60 -9.33
C ASP A 75 -7.09 -18.70 -8.49
N VAL A 76 -6.84 -18.70 -7.19
CA VAL A 76 -7.32 -19.71 -6.24
C VAL A 76 -8.24 -19.10 -5.19
N ASP A 77 -9.45 -19.65 -5.07
CA ASP A 77 -10.40 -19.31 -4.01
C ASP A 77 -10.05 -20.04 -2.70
N ASP A 78 -8.96 -19.62 -2.06
CA ASP A 78 -8.58 -20.12 -0.75
C ASP A 78 -9.35 -19.42 0.40
N ALA A 79 -9.23 -19.96 1.61
CA ALA A 79 -9.93 -19.43 2.78
C ALA A 79 -9.54 -17.98 3.13
N LEU A 80 -8.31 -17.56 2.78
CA LEU A 80 -7.85 -16.20 3.00
C LEU A 80 -8.43 -15.24 1.95
N SER A 81 -8.57 -15.69 0.71
CA SER A 81 -9.22 -14.99 -0.40
C SER A 81 -10.69 -14.72 -0.10
N ILE A 82 -11.43 -15.75 0.32
CA ILE A 82 -12.84 -15.59 0.71
C ILE A 82 -12.97 -14.55 1.85
N LYS A 83 -12.10 -14.66 2.87
CA LYS A 83 -12.10 -13.73 4.00
C LYS A 83 -11.77 -12.29 3.58
N GLU A 84 -10.83 -12.10 2.66
CA GLU A 84 -10.49 -10.78 2.13
C GLU A 84 -11.63 -10.20 1.29
N VAL A 85 -12.29 -11.03 0.46
CA VAL A 85 -13.48 -10.64 -0.31
C VAL A 85 -14.59 -10.13 0.63
N ASP A 86 -14.88 -10.85 1.70
CA ASP A 86 -15.90 -10.46 2.67
C ASP A 86 -15.52 -9.19 3.46
N ARG A 87 -14.24 -9.02 3.79
CA ARG A 87 -13.72 -7.77 4.36
C ARG A 87 -13.97 -6.59 3.42
N ARG A 88 -13.69 -6.75 2.13
CA ARG A 88 -13.91 -5.70 1.11
C ARG A 88 -15.39 -5.35 0.94
N LYS A 89 -16.28 -6.35 0.90
CA LYS A 89 -17.74 -6.12 0.87
C LYS A 89 -18.20 -5.31 2.08
N THR A 90 -17.69 -5.64 3.27
CA THR A 90 -18.01 -4.93 4.51
C THR A 90 -17.51 -3.48 4.47
N GLY A 91 -16.28 -3.26 4.01
CA GLY A 91 -15.71 -1.92 3.85
C GLY A 91 -16.51 -1.06 2.88
N TYR A 92 -16.87 -1.62 1.72
CA TYR A 92 -17.71 -0.94 0.73
C TYR A 92 -19.06 -0.51 1.31
N LYS A 93 -19.74 -1.42 2.01
CA LYS A 93 -21.02 -1.12 2.68
C LYS A 93 -20.89 0.02 3.69
N SER A 94 -19.88 -0.04 4.55
CA SER A 94 -19.60 1.03 5.53
C SER A 94 -19.34 2.38 4.88
N SER A 95 -18.56 2.42 3.79
CA SER A 95 -18.34 3.64 3.02
C SER A 95 -19.65 4.17 2.41
N LEU A 96 -20.45 3.30 1.79
CA LEU A 96 -21.73 3.66 1.21
C LEU A 96 -22.70 4.22 2.26
N ASP A 97 -22.81 3.57 3.41
CA ASP A 97 -23.64 4.02 4.53
C ASP A 97 -23.18 5.39 5.04
N THR A 98 -21.86 5.64 5.11
CA THR A 98 -21.30 6.95 5.47
C THR A 98 -21.69 8.03 4.46
N PHE A 99 -21.59 7.75 3.16
CA PHE A 99 -21.99 8.68 2.11
C PHE A 99 -23.50 8.94 2.07
N GLN A 100 -24.33 7.94 2.42
CA GLN A 100 -25.78 8.11 2.48
C GLN A 100 -26.20 8.88 3.74
N CYS A 101 -25.55 8.63 4.88
CA CYS A 101 -25.76 9.40 6.11
C CYS A 101 -25.31 10.87 5.97
N SER A 102 -24.22 11.15 5.25
CA SER A 102 -23.76 12.51 4.99
C SER A 102 -24.66 13.28 3.98
N ASN A 103 -25.37 12.56 3.12
CA ASN A 103 -26.36 13.11 2.19
C ASN A 103 -27.78 13.19 2.76
N ASN A 104 -27.99 12.83 4.04
CA ASN A 104 -29.28 12.97 4.69
C ASN A 104 -29.46 14.41 5.20
N PRO A 105 -30.42 15.21 4.65
CA PRO A 105 -30.52 16.65 4.92
C PRO A 105 -30.90 17.00 6.37
N THR A 106 -31.20 16.02 7.22
CA THR A 106 -31.58 16.22 8.62
C THR A 106 -30.38 16.51 9.54
N PHE A 107 -29.13 16.35 9.08
CA PHE A 107 -27.93 16.78 9.81
C PHE A 107 -27.35 18.07 9.23
N ARG A 108 -28.19 19.10 9.09
CA ARG A 108 -27.73 20.48 8.91
C ARG A 108 -28.12 21.30 10.14
N VAL A 109 -27.11 21.52 10.99
CA VAL A 109 -26.92 22.69 11.88
C VAL A 109 -28.10 23.04 12.79
N VAL A 110 -28.02 22.58 14.04
CA VAL A 110 -28.44 23.31 15.25
C VAL A 110 -27.21 23.29 16.17
N ASP A 111 -26.64 24.38 16.65
CA ASP A 111 -27.00 25.79 16.66
C ASP A 111 -25.70 26.60 16.67
N GLN A 112 -25.77 27.79 16.07
CA GLN A 112 -24.89 28.91 16.37
C GLN A 112 -24.97 29.24 17.87
N PHE A 113 -23.85 29.15 18.58
CA PHE A 113 -23.59 30.02 19.72
C PHE A 113 -22.16 30.57 19.57
N LEU A 114 -22.08 31.73 18.91
CA LEU A 114 -20.96 32.65 19.06
C LEU A 114 -20.94 33.18 20.52
N PRO A 115 -19.75 33.45 21.08
CA PRO A 115 -19.59 33.96 22.43
C PRO A 115 -19.97 35.46 22.51
N PRO A 116 -20.36 35.96 23.70
CA PRO A 116 -20.32 37.40 23.99
C PRO A 116 -18.88 37.91 24.11
#